data_AF-A0A520ULH4-F1
#
_entry.id   AF-A0A520ULH4-F1
#
_cell.length_a   1.000
_cell.length_b   1.000
_cell.length_c   1.000
_cell.angle_alpha   90.00
_cell.angle_beta   90.00
_cell.angle_gamma   90.00
#
_symmetry.space_group_name_H-M   'P 1'
#
loop_
_entity.id
_entity.type
_entity.pdbx_description
1 polymer ?
#
loop_
_entity_poly.entity_id
_entity_poly.type
_entity_poly.pdbx_seq_one_letter_code
_entity_poly.pdbx_strand_id
1 'polypeptide(L)'
;MIYYISFTFFILPFIIISYYNIPSADDFVRINSPQGYFYNIVDWYKSVNGRYFNAIISLPEFWYNKWVYKLVPVLFGAVFYFSLNHLYKTLFHNNFLWKKRLFVLYALIFFISIFISISQGFFWFSSVSVYLFPISIFIFLFSEIIRIININNVDRKKIALLIIYIFICVGSNEMMLVIVNFILFLGFILYYNNKLLYRVFSILFLWSVLCSFAVIFSPGSIKRQLVFESGGDLLFSLKNAYVHTLDFFIYDVFYSKLIIALTILIIITKLKYLENSKSIKIKPLLFILPTILVPFIITFVRYYSQGELRLDNQAIFVQGRVYNFHILLSYLFWFINSYFVLDYLIKFKVIKNLLAKIYLIKPIIFMYILYSFIYNTNIRNVYDDLISGDVQEYYGELAWRNNYVSKNIDEDYLLVPELSAKPRTIYFDDITNDHNNWKNKYYSRAMGTQAKISISNKYLEDHINIENIIIPYINNFLINDLVVSAFLIKELNIIVYIFKSNYQFNKSKFFLHLIPENNIDLPLDRRKVNNLNLDFYFDDIDEFKHGGDSINYFIKKIPNKIKLKKIFTGQFNDNGRLWKKHLYY
;
A
#
# COMPACT_ATOMS: atom_id res chain seq x y z
N MET A 1 8.80 23.16 -16.59
CA MET A 1 7.48 22.71 -17.08
C MET A 1 7.34 21.18 -17.06
N ILE A 2 8.06 20.41 -17.90
CA ILE A 2 7.90 18.93 -17.99
C ILE A 2 8.00 18.22 -16.63
N TYR A 3 8.99 18.55 -15.81
CA TYR A 3 9.13 17.97 -14.46
C TYR A 3 7.87 18.17 -13.61
N TYR A 4 7.32 19.39 -13.58
CA TYR A 4 6.13 19.71 -12.81
C TYR A 4 4.90 18.99 -13.37
N ILE A 5 4.76 18.93 -14.70
CA ILE A 5 3.70 18.15 -15.35
C ILE A 5 3.81 16.68 -14.94
N SER A 6 4.99 16.06 -15.09
CA SER A 6 5.17 14.65 -14.71
C SER A 6 4.96 14.41 -13.21
N PHE A 7 5.37 15.34 -12.35
CA PHE A 7 5.10 15.23 -10.92
C PHE A 7 3.59 15.29 -10.63
N THR A 8 2.90 16.27 -11.21
CA THR A 8 1.45 16.45 -11.06
C THR A 8 0.67 15.25 -11.60
N PHE A 9 1.07 14.64 -12.71
CA PHE A 9 0.32 13.52 -13.29
C PHE A 9 0.71 12.14 -12.75
N PHE A 10 1.93 11.94 -12.24
CA PHE A 10 2.37 10.60 -11.85
C PHE A 10 2.67 10.43 -10.36
N ILE A 11 2.92 11.51 -9.60
CA ILE A 11 3.26 11.43 -8.17
C ILE A 11 2.18 12.06 -7.31
N LEU A 12 1.64 13.21 -7.70
CA LEU A 12 0.60 13.90 -6.93
C LEU A 12 -0.63 13.02 -6.63
N PRO A 13 -1.15 12.18 -7.55
CA PRO A 13 -2.28 11.29 -7.24
C PRO A 13 -2.00 10.34 -6.06
N PHE A 14 -0.77 9.80 -5.97
CA PHE A 14 -0.37 8.95 -4.84
C PHE A 14 -0.27 9.73 -3.54
N ILE A 15 0.18 10.99 -3.60
CA ILE A 15 0.18 11.90 -2.43
C ILE A 15 -1.26 12.18 -1.99
N ILE A 16 -2.19 12.41 -2.92
CA ILE A 16 -3.61 12.64 -2.58
C ILE A 16 -4.21 11.39 -1.94
N ILE A 17 -4.02 10.20 -2.53
CA ILE A 17 -4.50 8.95 -1.94
C ILE A 17 -3.93 8.70 -0.54
N SER A 18 -2.71 9.14 -0.25
CA SER A 18 -2.11 8.97 1.09
C SER A 18 -2.94 9.58 2.22
N TYR A 19 -3.77 10.58 1.91
CA TYR A 19 -4.71 11.17 2.87
C TYR A 19 -5.77 10.19 3.38
N TYR A 20 -6.07 9.13 2.63
CA TYR A 20 -7.04 8.09 2.98
C TYR A 20 -6.38 6.83 3.59
N ASN A 21 -5.06 6.86 3.81
CA ASN A 21 -4.33 5.72 4.36
C ASN A 21 -4.61 5.53 5.86
N ILE A 22 -4.89 4.29 6.28
CA ILE A 22 -5.18 3.89 7.67
C ILE A 22 -4.36 2.62 7.99
N PRO A 23 -3.93 2.41 9.27
CA PRO A 23 -3.28 1.17 9.69
C PRO A 23 -4.08 -0.08 9.34
N SER A 24 -3.37 -1.17 9.01
CA SER A 24 -4.00 -2.45 8.66
C SER A 24 -3.11 -3.66 8.95
N ALA A 25 -3.72 -4.85 9.04
CA ALA A 25 -3.07 -6.13 9.27
C ALA A 25 -2.07 -6.11 10.46
N ASP A 26 -0.78 -6.38 10.20
CA ASP A 26 0.27 -6.46 11.25
C ASP A 26 0.45 -5.15 12.03
N ASP A 27 -0.06 -4.01 11.53
CA ASP A 27 -0.04 -2.76 12.28
C ASP A 27 -0.88 -2.89 13.57
N PHE A 28 -2.00 -3.60 13.53
CA PHE A 28 -2.85 -3.82 14.71
C PHE A 28 -2.16 -4.63 15.80
N VAL A 29 -1.17 -5.46 15.44
CA VAL A 29 -0.35 -6.21 16.41
C VAL A 29 0.46 -5.25 17.29
N ARG A 30 0.77 -4.05 16.78
CA ARG A 30 1.70 -3.10 17.40
C ARG A 30 1.00 -2.00 18.19
N ILE A 31 -0.24 -1.64 17.84
CA ILE A 31 -0.91 -0.41 18.30
C ILE A 31 -1.37 -0.47 19.76
N ASN A 32 -1.90 -1.59 20.26
CA ASN A 32 -2.53 -1.58 21.59
C ASN A 32 -2.45 -2.93 22.31
N SER A 33 -2.07 -2.89 23.59
CA SER A 33 -2.21 -4.02 24.52
C SER A 33 -2.43 -3.51 25.94
N PRO A 34 -3.01 -4.35 26.81
CA PRO A 34 -3.12 -4.03 28.24
C PRO A 34 -1.77 -3.72 28.91
N GLN A 35 -0.66 -4.22 28.36
CA GLN A 35 0.70 -4.02 28.88
C GLN A 35 1.41 -2.78 28.31
N GLY A 36 0.78 -2.08 27.36
CA GLY A 36 1.28 -0.86 26.74
C GLY A 36 2.06 -1.08 25.43
N TYR A 37 2.13 -0.01 24.64
CA TYR A 37 2.71 -0.01 23.29
C TYR A 37 4.17 -0.53 23.25
N PHE A 38 5.02 -0.03 24.16
CA PHE A 38 6.43 -0.42 24.22
C PHE A 38 6.59 -1.93 24.45
N TYR A 39 5.77 -2.51 25.33
CA TYR A 39 5.78 -3.94 25.59
C TYR A 39 5.46 -4.75 24.32
N ASN A 40 4.51 -4.31 23.50
CA ASN A 40 4.16 -5.00 22.25
C ASN A 40 5.32 -5.05 21.26
N ILE A 41 6.05 -3.94 21.11
CA ILE A 41 7.20 -3.91 20.20
C ILE A 41 8.30 -4.86 20.70
N VAL A 42 8.54 -4.89 22.02
CA VAL A 42 9.52 -5.79 22.62
C VAL A 42 9.08 -7.26 22.52
N ASP A 43 7.81 -7.56 22.79
CA ASP A 43 7.26 -8.90 22.64
C ASP A 43 7.37 -9.33 21.19
N TRP A 44 6.89 -8.52 20.25
CA TRP A 44 6.97 -8.79 18.82
C TRP A 44 8.41 -9.04 18.35
N TYR A 45 9.39 -8.30 18.87
CA TYR A 45 10.80 -8.55 18.61
C TYR A 45 11.28 -9.91 19.15
N LYS A 46 10.77 -10.33 20.31
CA LYS A 46 11.16 -11.59 20.96
C LYS A 46 10.36 -12.81 20.49
N SER A 47 9.16 -12.61 19.98
CA SER A 47 8.19 -13.67 19.68
C SER A 47 7.95 -13.82 18.17
N VAL A 48 8.01 -12.73 17.41
CA VAL A 48 7.67 -12.72 15.97
C VAL A 48 8.87 -12.49 15.07
N ASN A 49 9.76 -11.51 15.31
CA ASN A 49 10.99 -11.41 14.51
C ASN A 49 12.16 -10.69 15.18
N GLY A 50 13.37 -11.12 14.81
CA GLY A 50 14.63 -10.61 15.31
C GLY A 50 15.15 -9.29 14.81
N ARG A 51 14.32 -8.48 14.16
CA ARG A 51 14.79 -7.35 13.36
C ARG A 51 14.96 -6.13 14.26
N TYR A 52 16.13 -6.01 14.88
CA TYR A 52 16.37 -4.99 15.90
C TYR A 52 16.10 -3.56 15.40
N PHE A 53 16.47 -3.23 14.16
CA PHE A 53 16.25 -1.89 13.64
C PHE A 53 14.79 -1.69 13.27
N ASN A 54 14.10 -2.72 12.76
CA ASN A 54 12.67 -2.62 12.52
C ASN A 54 11.87 -2.45 13.82
N ALA A 55 12.31 -3.09 14.92
CA ALA A 55 11.77 -2.83 16.24
C ALA A 55 12.02 -1.38 16.67
N ILE A 56 13.26 -0.89 16.55
CA ILE A 56 13.65 0.49 16.92
C ILE A 56 12.83 1.54 16.14
N ILE A 57 12.73 1.42 14.82
CA ILE A 57 11.96 2.39 14.02
C ILE A 57 10.47 2.33 14.36
N SER A 58 9.97 1.19 14.86
CA SER A 58 8.58 1.04 15.29
C SER A 58 8.35 1.43 16.75
N LEU A 59 9.38 1.76 17.54
CA LEU A 59 9.21 2.18 18.95
C LEU A 59 8.39 3.46 19.16
N PRO A 60 8.41 4.46 18.26
CA PRO A 60 7.57 5.63 18.44
C PRO A 60 6.11 5.33 18.08
N GLU A 61 5.20 5.43 19.06
CA GLU A 61 3.76 5.22 18.88
C GLU A 61 3.15 6.17 17.83
N PHE A 62 3.76 7.34 17.62
CA PHE A 62 3.26 8.36 16.69
C PHE A 62 3.09 7.83 15.26
N TRP A 63 3.81 6.77 14.85
CA TRP A 63 3.61 6.16 13.52
C TRP A 63 2.17 5.74 13.26
N TYR A 64 1.48 5.32 14.32
CA TYR A 64 0.09 4.85 14.26
C TYR A 64 -0.94 5.93 14.56
N ASN A 65 -0.49 7.17 14.80
CA ASN A 65 -1.39 8.31 14.81
C ASN A 65 -2.00 8.49 13.42
N LYS A 66 -3.33 8.67 13.35
CA LYS A 66 -4.09 8.81 12.10
C LYS A 66 -3.54 9.85 11.12
N TRP A 67 -2.93 10.94 11.62
CA TRP A 67 -2.38 12.00 10.78
C TRP A 67 -0.98 11.66 10.27
N VAL A 68 -0.15 11.06 11.12
CA VAL A 68 1.21 10.65 10.74
C VAL A 68 1.14 9.48 9.76
N TYR A 69 0.24 8.52 9.98
CA TYR A 69 0.12 7.34 9.12
C TYR A 69 -0.19 7.72 7.65
N LYS A 70 -0.94 8.81 7.45
CA LYS A 70 -1.19 9.41 6.12
C LYS A 70 0.08 9.94 5.46
N LEU A 71 1.08 10.36 6.23
CA LEU A 71 2.35 10.86 5.73
C LEU A 71 3.39 9.76 5.45
N VAL A 72 3.18 8.53 5.91
CA VAL A 72 4.12 7.40 5.71
C VAL A 72 4.54 7.25 4.24
N PRO A 73 3.62 7.17 3.25
CA PRO A 73 4.01 6.99 1.84
C PRO A 73 4.86 8.15 1.32
N VAL A 74 4.54 9.38 1.76
CA VAL A 74 5.24 10.60 1.36
C VAL A 74 6.64 10.66 1.95
N LEU A 75 6.78 10.36 3.26
CA LEU A 75 8.05 10.43 3.97
C LEU A 75 9.04 9.38 3.44
N PHE A 76 8.62 8.11 3.36
CA PHE A 76 9.49 7.05 2.87
C PHE A 76 9.72 7.13 1.36
N GLY A 77 8.73 7.58 0.59
CA GLY A 77 8.89 7.92 -0.83
C GLY A 77 9.90 9.04 -1.05
N ALA A 78 9.94 10.06 -0.17
CA ALA A 78 10.94 11.12 -0.22
C ALA A 78 12.34 10.61 0.09
N VAL A 79 12.51 9.77 1.12
CA VAL A 79 13.80 9.12 1.43
C VAL A 79 14.30 8.30 0.23
N PHE A 80 13.40 7.56 -0.42
CA PHE A 80 13.72 6.81 -1.64
C PHE A 80 14.09 7.73 -2.81
N TYR A 81 13.36 8.81 -3.04
CA TYR A 81 13.72 9.82 -4.04
C TYR A 81 15.12 10.42 -3.80
N PHE A 82 15.44 10.76 -2.54
CA PHE A 82 16.75 11.32 -2.20
C PHE A 82 17.89 10.32 -2.34
N SER A 83 17.65 9.04 -2.06
CA SER A 83 18.65 7.99 -2.25
C SER A 83 18.94 7.78 -3.74
N LEU A 84 17.91 7.71 -4.59
CA LEU A 84 18.06 7.65 -6.05
C LEU A 84 18.80 8.88 -6.59
N ASN A 85 18.46 10.07 -6.09
CA ASN A 85 19.15 11.31 -6.42
C ASN A 85 20.64 11.27 -6.03
N HIS A 86 20.96 10.66 -4.89
CA HIS A 86 22.34 10.53 -4.43
C HIS A 86 23.11 9.53 -5.30
N LEU A 87 22.54 8.37 -5.63
CA LEU A 87 23.12 7.42 -6.59
C LEU A 87 23.35 8.07 -7.95
N TYR A 88 22.39 8.84 -8.44
CA TYR A 88 22.53 9.60 -9.68
C TYR A 88 23.74 10.54 -9.63
N LYS A 89 23.90 11.32 -8.54
CA LYS A 89 25.06 12.22 -8.40
C LYS A 89 26.38 11.45 -8.47
N THR A 90 26.42 10.28 -7.85
CA THR A 90 27.63 9.43 -7.81
C THR A 90 27.95 8.85 -9.19
N LEU A 91 26.96 8.34 -9.92
CA LEU A 91 27.19 7.74 -11.24
C LEU A 91 27.52 8.81 -12.29
N PHE A 92 26.83 9.95 -12.27
CA PHE A 92 26.87 10.97 -13.33
C PHE A 92 27.64 12.26 -12.98
N HIS A 93 28.30 12.35 -11.82
CA HIS A 93 29.20 13.45 -11.42
C HIS A 93 28.60 14.88 -11.58
N ASN A 94 27.30 15.06 -11.30
CA ASN A 94 26.58 16.34 -11.39
C ASN A 94 26.52 17.03 -12.77
N ASN A 95 26.98 16.43 -13.87
CA ASN A 95 27.05 17.06 -15.19
C ASN A 95 25.68 17.34 -15.88
N PHE A 96 24.55 17.18 -15.17
CA PHE A 96 23.20 17.11 -15.76
C PHE A 96 22.13 17.88 -14.96
N LEU A 97 22.47 19.03 -14.40
CA LEU A 97 21.68 19.71 -13.35
C LEU A 97 20.16 19.87 -13.62
N TRP A 98 19.76 20.26 -14.83
CA TRP A 98 18.34 20.53 -15.16
C TRP A 98 17.54 19.28 -15.56
N LYS A 99 18.20 18.26 -16.13
CA LYS A 99 17.57 16.98 -16.47
C LYS A 99 17.68 15.95 -15.34
N LYS A 100 18.51 16.22 -14.32
CA LYS A 100 18.71 15.36 -13.15
C LYS A 100 17.43 15.13 -12.37
N ARG A 101 16.72 16.22 -12.03
CA ARG A 101 15.45 16.12 -11.28
C ARG A 101 14.43 15.27 -12.04
N LEU A 102 14.37 15.44 -13.36
CA LEU A 102 13.48 14.68 -14.24
C LEU A 102 13.87 13.21 -14.35
N PHE A 103 15.16 12.89 -14.47
CA PHE A 103 15.63 11.50 -14.48
C PHE A 103 15.30 10.77 -13.18
N VAL A 104 15.59 11.39 -12.03
CA VAL A 104 15.28 10.80 -10.72
C VAL A 104 13.78 10.64 -10.53
N LEU A 105 12.98 11.60 -11.01
CA LEU A 105 11.52 11.50 -10.99
C LEU A 105 11.03 10.31 -11.83
N TYR A 106 11.55 10.12 -13.05
CA TYR A 106 11.18 8.96 -13.86
C TYR A 106 11.66 7.64 -13.28
N ALA A 107 12.82 7.61 -12.61
CA ALA A 107 13.25 6.43 -11.87
C ALA A 107 12.26 6.09 -10.75
N LEU A 108 11.82 7.09 -9.98
CA LEU A 108 10.78 6.91 -8.95
C LEU A 108 9.47 6.39 -9.55
N ILE A 109 8.98 7.02 -10.62
CA ILE A 109 7.75 6.60 -11.32
C ILE A 109 7.88 5.17 -11.83
N PHE A 110 9.04 4.81 -12.40
CA PHE A 110 9.31 3.45 -12.83
C PHE A 110 9.21 2.45 -11.68
N PHE A 111 9.85 2.73 -10.55
CA PHE A 111 9.80 1.83 -9.40
C PHE A 111 8.39 1.68 -8.81
N ILE A 112 7.58 2.74 -8.82
CA ILE A 112 6.16 2.66 -8.44
C ILE A 112 5.37 1.83 -9.46
N SER A 113 5.68 1.96 -10.74
CA SER A 113 4.98 1.29 -11.85
C SER A 113 5.20 -0.22 -11.88
N ILE A 114 6.30 -0.72 -11.31
CA ILE A 114 6.65 -2.15 -11.30
C ILE A 114 6.21 -2.88 -10.03
N PHE A 115 5.64 -2.19 -9.05
CA PHE A 115 5.12 -2.86 -7.86
C PHE A 115 3.94 -3.76 -8.22
N ILE A 116 3.98 -5.01 -7.76
CA ILE A 116 2.86 -5.94 -7.88
C ILE A 116 1.74 -5.56 -6.93
N SER A 117 2.08 -5.19 -5.69
CA SER A 117 1.11 -4.67 -4.73
C SER A 117 1.57 -3.31 -4.25
N ILE A 118 0.97 -2.25 -4.80
CA ILE A 118 1.34 -0.89 -4.44
C ILE A 118 0.97 -0.55 -3.00
N SER A 119 -0.16 -1.06 -2.51
CA SER A 119 -0.60 -0.96 -1.12
C SER A 119 0.49 -1.49 -0.16
N GLN A 120 0.93 -2.74 -0.35
CA GLN A 120 1.99 -3.32 0.47
C GLN A 120 3.35 -2.65 0.23
N GLY A 121 3.71 -2.27 -0.99
CA GLY A 121 5.03 -1.70 -1.30
C GLY A 121 5.24 -0.26 -0.85
N PHE A 122 4.16 0.52 -0.70
CA PHE A 122 4.25 1.97 -0.57
C PHE A 122 3.35 2.58 0.51
N PHE A 123 2.20 1.97 0.82
CA PHE A 123 1.23 2.54 1.76
C PHE A 123 1.25 1.88 3.14
N TRP A 124 1.60 0.60 3.21
CA TRP A 124 1.58 -0.15 4.46
C TRP A 124 2.86 0.03 5.28
N PHE A 125 2.78 0.65 6.46
CA PHE A 125 3.94 1.01 7.27
C PHE A 125 4.81 -0.20 7.65
N SER A 126 4.18 -1.30 8.08
CA SER A 126 4.90 -2.53 8.46
C SER A 126 5.73 -3.10 7.31
N SER A 127 5.33 -2.88 6.05
CA SER A 127 6.15 -3.24 4.90
C SER A 127 7.16 -2.16 4.52
N VAL A 128 6.73 -0.91 4.41
CA VAL A 128 7.59 0.20 3.99
C VAL A 128 8.82 0.35 4.91
N SER A 129 8.64 0.20 6.22
CA SER A 129 9.73 0.23 7.21
C SER A 129 10.70 -0.96 7.12
N VAL A 130 10.23 -2.13 6.63
CA VAL A 130 11.02 -3.38 6.49
C VAL A 130 11.71 -3.50 5.13
N TYR A 131 11.14 -2.90 4.08
CA TYR A 131 11.58 -3.12 2.70
C TYR A 131 12.02 -1.81 2.02
N LEU A 132 11.11 -0.86 1.79
CA LEU A 132 11.41 0.35 1.02
C LEU A 132 12.44 1.26 1.72
N PHE A 133 12.31 1.43 3.03
CA PHE A 133 13.25 2.22 3.82
C PHE A 133 14.67 1.66 3.79
N PRO A 134 14.93 0.39 4.17
CA PRO A 134 16.29 -0.14 4.13
C PRO A 134 16.84 -0.25 2.71
N ILE A 135 16.03 -0.44 1.66
CA ILE A 135 16.53 -0.30 0.28
C ILE A 135 17.02 1.13 0.02
N SER A 136 16.28 2.14 0.48
CA SER A 136 16.71 3.54 0.33
C SER A 136 18.05 3.81 1.03
N ILE A 137 18.23 3.28 2.24
CA ILE A 137 19.48 3.38 2.98
C ILE A 137 20.60 2.57 2.32
N PHE A 138 20.28 1.40 1.79
CA PHE A 138 21.20 0.59 1.01
C PHE A 138 21.70 1.32 -0.24
N ILE A 139 20.84 2.07 -0.94
CA ILE A 139 21.23 2.89 -2.09
C ILE A 139 22.22 3.98 -1.65
N PHE A 140 22.02 4.63 -0.50
CA PHE A 140 23.01 5.57 0.06
C PHE A 140 24.35 4.87 0.37
N LEU A 141 24.31 3.75 1.08
CA LEU A 141 25.49 2.93 1.39
C LEU A 141 26.27 2.57 0.12
N PHE A 142 25.57 2.04 -0.87
CA PHE A 142 26.17 1.58 -2.12
C PHE A 142 26.76 2.72 -2.94
N SER A 143 26.06 3.87 -3.00
CA SER A 143 26.55 5.07 -3.67
C SER A 143 27.83 5.62 -3.01
N GLU A 144 27.90 5.58 -1.69
CA GLU A 144 29.09 6.01 -0.96
C GLU A 144 30.27 5.06 -1.16
N ILE A 145 30.04 3.74 -1.21
CA ILE A 145 31.05 2.75 -1.58
C ILE A 145 31.60 3.03 -2.98
N ILE A 146 30.73 3.25 -3.97
CA ILE A 146 31.13 3.61 -5.35
C ILE A 146 32.02 4.87 -5.33
N ARG A 147 31.64 5.90 -4.55
CA ARG A 147 32.39 7.15 -4.44
C ARG A 147 33.77 6.94 -3.80
N ILE A 148 33.85 6.15 -2.73
CA ILE A 148 35.11 5.83 -2.05
C ILE A 148 36.06 5.07 -2.98
N ILE A 149 35.56 4.09 -3.73
CA ILE A 149 36.39 3.36 -4.71
C ILE A 149 36.94 4.31 -5.77
N ASN A 150 36.12 5.24 -6.26
CA ASN A 150 36.53 6.16 -7.32
C ASN A 150 37.56 7.20 -6.88
N ILE A 151 37.34 7.82 -5.72
CA ILE A 151 38.23 8.86 -5.19
C ILE A 151 39.45 8.23 -4.51
N ASN A 152 39.33 6.97 -4.05
CA ASN A 152 40.32 6.27 -3.25
C ASN A 152 40.72 7.07 -2.00
N ASN A 153 39.72 7.67 -1.35
CA ASN A 153 39.89 8.44 -0.12
C ASN A 153 38.61 8.34 0.72
N VAL A 154 38.78 8.21 2.04
CA VAL A 154 37.67 8.19 3.00
C VAL A 154 38.15 8.76 4.33
N ASP A 155 37.31 9.59 4.95
CA ASP A 155 37.53 10.09 6.29
C ASP A 155 36.78 9.25 7.33
N ARG A 156 37.10 9.44 8.61
CA ARG A 156 36.48 8.68 9.71
C ARG A 156 34.97 8.93 9.85
N LYS A 157 34.50 10.13 9.51
CA LYS A 157 33.07 10.48 9.59
C LYS A 157 32.26 9.69 8.57
N LYS A 158 32.80 9.52 7.36
CA LYS A 158 32.19 8.67 6.33
C LYS A 158 32.16 7.21 6.75
N ILE A 159 33.22 6.66 7.33
CA ILE A 159 33.20 5.29 7.85
C ILE A 159 32.11 5.12 8.92
N ALA A 160 32.02 6.05 9.88
CA ALA A 160 30.97 6.03 10.90
C ALA A 160 29.56 6.09 10.29
N LEU A 161 29.36 6.91 9.25
CA LEU A 161 28.09 6.96 8.53
C LEU A 161 27.75 5.62 7.84
N LEU A 162 28.73 4.95 7.21
CA LEU A 162 28.50 3.65 6.57
C LEU A 162 28.19 2.55 7.58
N ILE A 163 28.80 2.59 8.77
CA ILE A 163 28.48 1.71 9.90
C ILE A 163 27.02 1.87 10.32
N ILE A 164 26.51 3.11 10.39
CA ILE A 164 25.10 3.39 10.68
C ILE A 164 24.20 2.85 9.56
N TYR A 165 24.55 3.06 8.29
CA TYR A 165 23.75 2.50 7.18
C TYR A 165 23.69 0.98 7.22
N ILE A 166 24.80 0.31 7.54
CA ILE A 166 24.84 -1.16 7.68
C ILE A 166 23.94 -1.61 8.84
N PHE A 167 24.01 -0.94 9.99
CA PHE A 167 23.15 -1.23 11.14
C PHE A 167 21.65 -1.13 10.76
N ILE A 168 21.27 -0.08 10.02
CA ILE A 168 19.91 0.09 9.54
C ILE A 168 19.51 -1.03 8.56
N CYS A 169 20.32 -1.27 7.53
CA CYS A 169 19.99 -2.26 6.50
C CYS A 169 19.88 -3.68 7.08
N VAL A 170 20.91 -4.13 7.80
CA VAL A 170 20.98 -5.49 8.37
C VAL A 170 19.90 -5.69 9.42
N GLY A 171 19.65 -4.70 10.27
CA GLY A 171 18.65 -4.80 11.34
C GLY A 171 17.20 -4.69 10.89
N SER A 172 16.92 -4.31 9.63
CA SER A 172 15.56 -4.13 9.14
C SER A 172 14.95 -5.41 8.57
N ASN A 173 15.76 -6.27 7.93
CA ASN A 173 15.29 -7.44 7.19
C ASN A 173 16.43 -8.43 6.90
N GLU A 174 16.14 -9.73 6.98
CA GLU A 174 17.05 -10.85 6.76
C GLU A 174 17.60 -10.88 5.32
N MET A 175 16.86 -10.39 4.33
CA MET A 175 17.38 -10.32 2.95
C MET A 175 18.49 -9.28 2.83
N MET A 176 18.30 -8.10 3.45
CA MET A 176 19.32 -7.05 3.46
C MET A 176 20.58 -7.47 4.23
N LEU A 177 20.41 -8.27 5.28
CA LEU A 177 21.52 -8.92 5.98
C LEU A 177 22.41 -9.66 4.98
N VAL A 178 21.87 -10.60 4.20
CA VAL A 178 22.68 -11.43 3.29
C VAL A 178 23.26 -10.59 2.14
N ILE A 179 22.47 -9.69 1.55
CA ILE A 179 22.92 -8.84 0.44
C ILE A 179 24.05 -7.91 0.84
N VAL A 180 23.94 -7.23 1.99
CA VAL A 180 24.99 -6.31 2.48
C VAL A 180 26.27 -7.09 2.78
N ASN A 181 26.18 -8.23 3.47
CA ASN A 181 27.35 -9.07 3.73
C ASN A 181 27.99 -9.57 2.44
N PHE A 182 27.20 -10.02 1.47
CA PHE A 182 27.68 -10.49 0.17
C PHE A 182 28.48 -9.40 -0.58
N ILE A 183 27.95 -8.18 -0.65
CA ILE A 183 28.60 -7.07 -1.38
C ILE A 183 29.88 -6.61 -0.68
N LEU A 184 29.86 -6.51 0.66
CA LEU A 184 31.04 -6.10 1.42
C LEU A 184 32.13 -7.16 1.37
N PHE A 185 31.77 -8.45 1.43
CA PHE A 185 32.69 -9.56 1.26
C PHE A 185 33.30 -9.57 -0.15
N LEU A 186 32.47 -9.39 -1.18
CA LEU A 186 32.95 -9.29 -2.56
C LEU A 186 33.89 -8.10 -2.74
N GLY A 187 33.58 -6.95 -2.14
CA GLY A 187 34.47 -5.79 -2.12
C GLY A 187 35.80 -6.06 -1.41
N PHE A 188 35.77 -6.75 -0.27
CA PHE A 188 36.95 -7.18 0.47
C PHE A 188 37.89 -8.03 -0.41
N ILE A 189 37.34 -9.06 -1.08
CA ILE A 189 38.11 -9.90 -2.01
C ILE A 189 38.61 -9.07 -3.19
N LEU A 190 37.75 -8.30 -3.84
CA LEU A 190 38.09 -7.60 -5.07
C LEU A 190 39.15 -6.52 -4.86
N TYR A 191 39.24 -5.90 -3.68
CA TYR A 191 40.17 -4.80 -3.41
C TYR A 191 41.29 -5.16 -2.44
N TYR A 192 41.60 -6.45 -2.25
CA TYR A 192 42.66 -6.90 -1.32
C TYR A 192 44.03 -6.24 -1.54
N ASN A 193 44.40 -5.97 -2.79
CA ASN A 193 45.66 -5.29 -3.14
C ASN A 193 45.66 -3.78 -2.87
N ASN A 194 44.50 -3.16 -2.66
CA ASN A 194 44.40 -1.74 -2.33
C ASN A 194 44.28 -1.59 -0.81
N LYS A 195 45.38 -1.26 -0.13
CA LYS A 195 45.45 -1.18 1.34
C LYS A 195 44.32 -0.35 1.98
N LEU A 196 43.94 0.78 1.36
CA LEU A 196 42.87 1.62 1.86
C LEU A 196 41.51 0.93 1.72
N LEU A 197 41.15 0.52 0.50
CA LEU A 197 39.84 -0.07 0.22
C LEU A 197 39.67 -1.42 0.93
N TYR A 198 40.73 -2.24 0.98
CA TYR A 198 40.78 -3.45 1.78
C TYR A 198 40.41 -3.17 3.23
N ARG A 199 41.10 -2.22 3.89
CA ARG A 199 40.81 -1.86 5.28
C ARG A 199 39.37 -1.38 5.47
N VAL A 200 38.85 -0.57 4.55
CA VAL A 200 37.46 -0.09 4.59
C VAL A 200 36.48 -1.26 4.50
N PHE A 201 36.62 -2.11 3.47
CA PHE A 201 35.75 -3.27 3.31
C PHE A 201 35.85 -4.24 4.48
N SER A 202 37.04 -4.48 5.04
CA SER A 202 37.22 -5.32 6.24
C SER A 202 36.43 -4.78 7.44
N ILE A 203 36.55 -3.48 7.74
CA ILE A 203 35.84 -2.86 8.87
C ILE A 203 34.33 -2.96 8.67
N LEU A 204 33.86 -2.62 7.47
CA LEU A 204 32.43 -2.64 7.16
C LEU A 204 31.87 -4.07 7.16
N PHE A 205 32.60 -5.04 6.63
CA PHE A 205 32.20 -6.45 6.60
C PHE A 205 32.16 -7.05 8.00
N LEU A 206 33.19 -6.82 8.83
CA LEU A 206 33.17 -7.27 10.22
C LEU A 206 31.99 -6.68 10.99
N TRP A 207 31.72 -5.38 10.79
CA TRP A 207 30.56 -4.74 11.39
C TRP A 207 29.24 -5.34 10.89
N SER A 208 29.11 -5.64 9.59
CA SER A 208 27.89 -6.28 9.06
C SER A 208 27.69 -7.67 9.62
N VAL A 209 28.76 -8.47 9.80
CA VAL A 209 28.70 -9.80 10.43
C VAL A 209 28.24 -9.71 11.89
N LEU A 210 28.78 -8.76 12.67
CA LEU A 210 28.34 -8.53 14.05
C LEU A 210 26.85 -8.15 14.11
N CYS A 211 26.42 -7.25 13.23
CA CYS A 211 25.00 -6.90 13.07
C CYS A 211 24.15 -8.12 12.67
N SER A 212 24.66 -9.01 11.81
CA SER A 212 23.95 -10.22 11.40
C SER A 212 23.70 -11.17 12.57
N PHE A 213 24.69 -11.34 13.46
CA PHE A 213 24.54 -12.21 14.63
C PHE A 213 23.40 -11.74 15.55
N ALA A 214 23.21 -10.43 15.70
CA ALA A 214 22.10 -9.89 16.49
C ALA A 214 20.73 -10.29 15.91
N VAL A 215 20.59 -10.41 14.59
CA VAL A 215 19.34 -10.82 13.94
C VAL A 215 19.17 -12.34 13.97
N ILE A 216 20.22 -13.08 13.61
CA ILE A 216 20.19 -14.55 13.48
C ILE A 216 19.94 -15.21 14.83
N PHE A 217 20.65 -14.79 15.89
CA PHE A 217 20.54 -15.38 17.22
C PHE A 217 19.44 -14.75 18.08
N SER A 218 18.64 -13.84 17.52
CA SER A 218 17.50 -13.30 18.25
C SER A 218 16.45 -14.39 18.51
N PRO A 219 15.77 -14.33 19.67
CA PRO A 219 14.72 -15.30 19.99
C PRO A 219 13.55 -15.26 19.01
N GLY A 220 13.20 -14.07 18.48
CA GLY A 220 12.12 -13.91 17.52
C GLY A 220 12.40 -14.58 16.18
N SER A 221 13.63 -14.46 15.65
CA SER A 221 14.00 -15.13 14.39
C SER A 221 13.96 -16.65 14.52
N ILE A 222 14.47 -17.18 15.63
CA ILE A 222 14.48 -18.64 15.89
C ILE A 222 13.06 -19.17 16.02
N LYS A 223 12.22 -18.55 16.86
CA LYS A 223 10.82 -18.95 17.03
C LYS A 223 10.06 -18.91 15.71
N ARG A 224 10.24 -17.85 14.91
CA ARG A 224 9.57 -17.72 13.61
C ARG A 224 9.98 -18.82 12.64
N GLN A 225 11.26 -19.20 12.60
CA GLN A 225 11.71 -20.29 11.73
C GLN A 225 11.07 -21.63 12.12
N LEU A 226 10.97 -21.92 13.42
CA LEU A 226 10.39 -23.15 13.95
C LEU A 226 8.88 -23.30 13.71
N VAL A 227 8.17 -22.20 13.38
CA VAL A 227 6.74 -22.24 13.04
C VAL A 227 6.48 -22.87 11.67
N PHE A 228 7.47 -22.86 10.77
CA PHE A 228 7.31 -23.37 9.41
C PHE A 228 7.98 -24.73 9.26
N GLU A 229 7.26 -25.71 8.72
CA GLU A 229 7.71 -27.11 8.60
C GLU A 229 9.04 -27.25 7.86
N SER A 230 9.22 -26.53 6.74
CA SER A 230 10.48 -26.53 5.97
C SER A 230 11.42 -25.37 6.35
N GLY A 231 11.12 -24.65 7.44
CA GLY A 231 11.98 -23.59 7.95
C GLY A 231 13.33 -24.15 8.39
N GLY A 232 14.42 -23.63 7.83
CA GLY A 232 15.78 -24.09 8.12
C GLY A 232 16.28 -25.26 7.27
N ASP A 233 15.45 -25.81 6.37
CA ASP A 233 15.91 -26.83 5.41
C ASP A 233 16.75 -26.18 4.30
N LEU A 234 18.06 -26.43 4.36
CA LEU A 234 19.03 -25.87 3.43
C LEU A 234 18.83 -26.39 2.00
N LEU A 235 18.64 -27.69 1.81
CA LEU A 235 18.57 -28.30 0.48
C LEU A 235 17.27 -27.91 -0.23
N PHE A 236 16.15 -27.94 0.51
CA PHE A 236 14.87 -27.44 0.02
C PHE A 236 14.98 -25.97 -0.40
N SER A 237 15.61 -25.14 0.42
CA SER A 237 15.75 -23.71 0.15
C SER A 237 16.62 -23.42 -1.07
N LEU A 238 17.74 -24.13 -1.22
CA LEU A 238 18.62 -23.98 -2.38
C LEU A 238 17.92 -24.38 -3.68
N LYS A 239 17.23 -25.53 -3.68
CA LYS A 239 16.52 -26.04 -4.87
C LYS A 239 15.45 -25.06 -5.33
N ASN A 240 14.59 -24.61 -4.41
CA ASN A 240 13.49 -23.73 -4.77
C ASN A 240 13.97 -22.31 -5.12
N ALA A 241 14.98 -21.79 -4.43
CA ALA A 241 15.59 -20.51 -4.79
C ALA A 241 16.16 -20.53 -6.21
N TYR A 242 16.81 -21.63 -6.61
CA TYR A 242 17.31 -21.79 -7.97
C TYR A 242 16.19 -21.75 -9.01
N VAL A 243 15.14 -22.57 -8.83
CA VAL A 243 13.99 -22.62 -9.75
C VAL A 243 13.34 -21.23 -9.89
N HIS A 244 13.04 -20.56 -8.78
CA HIS A 244 12.40 -19.25 -8.82
C HIS A 244 13.28 -18.14 -9.34
N THR A 245 14.59 -18.26 -9.18
CA THR A 245 15.52 -17.31 -9.81
C THR A 245 15.48 -17.45 -11.32
N LEU A 246 15.40 -18.67 -11.86
CA LEU A 246 15.25 -18.89 -13.30
C LEU A 246 13.92 -18.34 -13.81
N ASP A 247 12.81 -18.62 -13.11
CA ASP A 247 11.50 -18.08 -13.47
C ASP A 247 11.53 -16.55 -13.50
N PHE A 248 12.12 -15.92 -12.49
CA PHE A 248 12.27 -14.46 -12.44
C PHE A 248 13.04 -13.91 -13.64
N PHE A 249 14.17 -14.53 -14.00
CA PHE A 249 14.92 -14.06 -15.17
C PHE A 249 14.12 -14.22 -16.46
N ILE A 250 13.46 -15.36 -16.65
CA ILE A 250 12.65 -15.63 -17.84
C ILE A 250 11.50 -14.63 -17.92
N TYR A 251 10.61 -14.60 -16.93
CA TYR A 251 9.35 -13.90 -16.98
C TYR A 251 9.45 -12.41 -16.65
N ASP A 252 10.26 -12.03 -15.66
CA ASP A 252 10.32 -10.65 -15.18
C ASP A 252 11.46 -9.85 -15.79
N VAL A 253 12.60 -10.47 -16.11
CA VAL A 253 13.72 -9.75 -16.72
C VAL A 253 13.62 -9.74 -18.25
N PHE A 254 13.58 -10.91 -18.88
CA PHE A 254 13.66 -10.99 -20.35
C PHE A 254 12.34 -10.65 -21.06
N TYR A 255 11.19 -10.98 -20.48
CA TYR A 255 9.88 -10.59 -21.06
C TYR A 255 9.39 -9.20 -20.63
N SER A 256 10.10 -8.50 -19.73
CA SER A 256 9.71 -7.16 -19.32
C SER A 256 10.08 -6.09 -20.35
N LYS A 257 9.07 -5.78 -21.14
CA LYS A 257 8.98 -4.62 -22.04
C LYS A 257 9.53 -3.32 -21.44
N LEU A 258 9.28 -3.07 -20.15
CA LEU A 258 9.64 -1.83 -19.48
C LEU A 258 11.14 -1.78 -19.13
N ILE A 259 11.73 -2.91 -18.70
CA ILE A 259 13.18 -2.99 -18.45
C ILE A 259 13.95 -2.79 -19.74
N ILE A 260 13.51 -3.43 -20.84
CA ILE A 260 14.17 -3.30 -22.14
C ILE A 260 14.19 -1.83 -22.56
N ALA A 261 13.04 -1.14 -22.50
CA ALA A 261 12.95 0.27 -22.85
C ALA A 261 13.86 1.17 -22.00
N LEU A 262 13.95 0.92 -20.69
CA LEU A 262 14.82 1.69 -19.81
C LEU A 262 16.29 1.37 -19.97
N THR A 263 16.63 0.12 -20.24
CA THR A 263 18.01 -0.27 -20.59
C THR A 263 18.44 0.49 -21.83
N ILE A 264 17.60 0.53 -22.87
CA ILE A 264 17.85 1.31 -24.07
C ILE A 264 17.95 2.82 -23.75
N LEU A 265 17.11 3.36 -22.85
CA LEU A 265 17.20 4.77 -22.45
C LEU A 265 18.52 5.08 -21.73
N ILE A 266 18.99 4.20 -20.83
CA ILE A 266 20.27 4.34 -20.14
C ILE A 266 21.40 4.31 -21.17
N ILE A 267 21.35 3.38 -22.12
CA ILE A 267 22.27 3.29 -23.26
C ILE A 267 22.33 4.65 -23.97
N ILE A 268 21.21 5.14 -24.49
CA ILE A 268 21.13 6.42 -25.22
C ILE A 268 21.64 7.58 -24.38
N THR A 269 21.25 7.64 -23.11
CA THR A 269 21.61 8.75 -22.23
C THR A 269 23.11 8.76 -22.00
N LYS A 270 23.72 7.63 -21.66
CA LYS A 270 25.15 7.52 -21.39
C LYS A 270 25.98 7.84 -22.63
N LEU A 271 25.57 7.35 -23.80
CA LEU A 271 26.27 7.55 -25.07
C LEU A 271 26.49 9.01 -25.43
N LYS A 272 25.50 9.87 -25.16
CA LYS A 272 25.62 11.32 -25.41
C LYS A 272 26.74 11.99 -24.58
N TYR A 273 27.15 11.38 -23.46
CA TYR A 273 28.06 12.01 -22.51
C TYR A 273 29.41 11.31 -22.38
N LEU A 274 29.64 10.24 -23.14
CA LEU A 274 30.91 9.52 -23.13
C LEU A 274 32.07 10.32 -23.70
N GLU A 275 31.81 11.35 -24.51
CA GLU A 275 32.87 12.28 -24.95
C GLU A 275 33.50 13.05 -23.78
N ASN A 276 32.82 13.15 -22.62
CA ASN A 276 33.27 13.95 -21.47
C ASN A 276 33.28 13.22 -20.12
N SER A 277 32.87 11.95 -20.03
CA SER A 277 32.78 11.25 -18.73
C SER A 277 34.05 10.50 -18.37
N LYS A 278 34.62 10.79 -17.19
CA LYS A 278 35.70 9.97 -16.60
C LYS A 278 35.18 8.55 -16.35
N SER A 279 35.98 7.55 -16.71
CA SER A 279 35.67 6.16 -16.41
C SER A 279 35.69 5.93 -14.90
N ILE A 280 34.69 5.22 -14.43
CA ILE A 280 34.60 4.77 -13.04
C ILE A 280 35.62 3.63 -12.83
N LYS A 281 36.36 3.65 -11.73
CA LYS A 281 37.49 2.73 -11.45
C LYS A 281 37.06 1.38 -10.85
N ILE A 282 35.77 1.07 -10.88
CA ILE A 282 35.21 -0.05 -10.13
C ILE A 282 35.36 -1.35 -10.94
N LYS A 283 35.76 -2.43 -10.26
CA LYS A 283 35.85 -3.77 -10.84
C LYS A 283 34.46 -4.28 -11.24
N PRO A 284 34.25 -4.76 -12.50
CA PRO A 284 32.93 -5.17 -13.01
C PRO A 284 32.23 -6.24 -12.18
N LEU A 285 33.00 -7.16 -11.61
CA LEU A 285 32.47 -8.25 -10.77
C LEU A 285 31.63 -7.73 -9.60
N LEU A 286 31.92 -6.52 -9.08
CA LEU A 286 31.15 -5.91 -8.00
C LEU A 286 29.70 -5.56 -8.40
N PHE A 287 29.37 -5.56 -9.69
CA PHE A 287 28.01 -5.34 -10.18
C PHE A 287 27.43 -6.56 -10.89
N ILE A 288 28.24 -7.25 -11.71
CA ILE A 288 27.80 -8.43 -12.47
C ILE A 288 27.32 -9.55 -11.53
N LEU A 289 28.10 -9.86 -10.47
CA LEU A 289 27.74 -10.94 -9.55
C LEU A 289 26.46 -10.60 -8.77
N PRO A 290 26.28 -9.40 -8.18
CA PRO A 290 25.01 -9.03 -7.58
C PRO A 290 23.80 -9.08 -8.53
N THR A 291 23.95 -8.68 -9.82
CA THR A 291 22.82 -8.79 -10.77
C THR A 291 22.29 -10.22 -10.90
N ILE A 292 23.16 -11.21 -10.80
CA ILE A 292 22.80 -12.63 -10.94
C ILE A 292 22.38 -13.24 -9.59
N LEU A 293 23.13 -12.95 -8.53
CA LEU A 293 23.00 -13.64 -7.24
C LEU A 293 22.00 -12.98 -6.28
N VAL A 294 21.69 -11.70 -6.41
CA VAL A 294 20.70 -11.04 -5.54
C VAL A 294 19.30 -11.65 -5.67
N PRO A 295 18.77 -11.92 -6.88
CA PRO A 295 17.52 -12.67 -7.03
C PRO A 295 17.51 -14.01 -6.28
N PHE A 296 18.61 -14.75 -6.40
CA PHE A 296 18.81 -16.01 -5.70
C PHE A 296 18.87 -15.84 -4.19
N ILE A 297 19.61 -14.85 -3.68
CA ILE A 297 19.71 -14.58 -2.24
C ILE A 297 18.34 -14.25 -1.65
N ILE A 298 17.55 -13.42 -2.34
CA ILE A 298 16.22 -12.99 -1.87
C ILE A 298 15.27 -14.18 -1.75
N THR A 299 15.21 -15.01 -2.79
CA THR A 299 14.38 -16.22 -2.80
C THR A 299 14.89 -17.24 -1.78
N PHE A 300 16.20 -17.47 -1.71
CA PHE A 300 16.82 -18.38 -0.75
C PHE A 300 16.51 -18.01 0.70
N VAL A 301 16.73 -16.75 1.10
CA VAL A 301 16.46 -16.31 2.48
C VAL A 301 14.99 -16.50 2.83
N ARG A 302 14.08 -16.31 1.87
CA ARG A 302 12.65 -16.55 2.09
C ARG A 302 12.35 -18.02 2.36
N TYR A 303 12.81 -18.92 1.50
CA TYR A 303 12.63 -20.36 1.71
C TYR A 303 13.29 -20.83 3.01
N TYR A 304 14.48 -20.34 3.31
CA TYR A 304 15.21 -20.77 4.50
C TYR A 304 14.58 -20.28 5.80
N SER A 305 14.05 -19.05 5.82
CA SER A 305 13.43 -18.48 7.01
C SER A 305 11.99 -18.95 7.25
N GLN A 306 11.23 -19.24 6.19
CA GLN A 306 9.79 -19.49 6.28
C GLN A 306 9.31 -20.79 5.63
N GLY A 307 10.21 -21.60 5.07
CA GLY A 307 9.88 -22.92 4.51
C GLY A 307 8.80 -22.91 3.42
N GLU A 308 8.56 -21.79 2.75
CA GLU A 308 7.23 -21.56 2.17
C GLU A 308 6.98 -22.32 0.84
N LEU A 309 6.12 -23.34 0.89
CA LEU A 309 5.17 -23.72 -0.16
C LEU A 309 3.76 -23.36 0.35
N ARG A 310 3.03 -22.47 -0.31
CA ARG A 310 1.57 -22.40 -0.14
C ARG A 310 0.93 -23.04 -1.38
N LEU A 311 0.45 -24.27 -1.24
CA LEU A 311 -0.15 -25.05 -2.32
C LEU A 311 -1.63 -24.71 -2.48
N ASP A 312 -1.89 -23.43 -2.76
CA ASP A 312 -3.21 -22.86 -3.04
C ASP A 312 -3.06 -22.02 -4.33
N ASN A 313 -2.62 -22.67 -5.41
CA ASN A 313 -2.54 -22.24 -6.82
C ASN A 313 -1.93 -20.87 -7.21
N GLN A 314 -1.46 -19.99 -6.32
CA GLN A 314 -0.77 -18.72 -6.70
C GLN A 314 0.31 -18.24 -5.70
N ALA A 315 0.86 -19.14 -4.89
CA ALA A 315 1.26 -18.71 -3.56
C ALA A 315 2.77 -18.48 -3.28
N ILE A 316 3.61 -18.39 -4.29
CA ILE A 316 5.04 -18.07 -4.05
C ILE A 316 5.23 -16.56 -3.85
N PHE A 317 4.26 -15.74 -4.28
CA PHE A 317 4.25 -14.29 -4.08
C PHE A 317 3.00 -13.77 -3.36
N VAL A 318 2.35 -14.58 -2.49
CA VAL A 318 1.20 -14.13 -1.65
C VAL A 318 1.50 -12.83 -0.90
N GLN A 319 2.78 -12.58 -0.61
CA GLN A 319 3.21 -11.35 0.04
C GLN A 319 3.82 -10.39 -1.00
N GLY A 320 2.95 -9.63 -1.69
CA GLY A 320 3.36 -8.65 -2.70
C GLY A 320 4.51 -7.73 -2.27
N ARG A 321 4.69 -7.47 -0.98
CA ARG A 321 5.87 -6.77 -0.42
C ARG A 321 7.23 -7.41 -0.70
N VAL A 322 7.36 -8.73 -0.57
CA VAL A 322 8.64 -9.42 -0.77
C VAL A 322 8.99 -9.41 -2.24
N TYR A 323 7.99 -9.58 -3.09
CA TYR A 323 8.18 -9.52 -4.52
C TYR A 323 8.51 -8.11 -5.02
N ASN A 324 7.86 -7.08 -4.48
CA ASN A 324 8.23 -5.69 -4.71
C ASN A 324 9.70 -5.44 -4.35
N PHE A 325 10.16 -5.94 -3.18
CA PHE A 325 11.56 -5.85 -2.77
C PHE A 325 12.49 -6.57 -3.76
N HIS A 326 12.10 -7.78 -4.19
CA HIS A 326 12.84 -8.57 -5.17
C HIS A 326 13.03 -7.83 -6.48
N ILE A 327 11.93 -7.41 -7.13
CA ILE A 327 11.94 -6.66 -8.37
C ILE A 327 12.78 -5.39 -8.22
N LEU A 328 12.54 -4.60 -7.18
CA LEU A 328 13.16 -3.29 -7.02
C LEU A 328 14.69 -3.40 -6.93
N LEU A 329 15.19 -4.35 -6.14
CA LEU A 329 16.62 -4.52 -5.95
C LEU A 329 17.29 -5.17 -7.15
N SER A 330 16.66 -6.18 -7.76
CA SER A 330 17.16 -6.83 -8.97
C SER A 330 17.27 -5.83 -10.12
N TYR A 331 16.26 -4.97 -10.32
CA TYR A 331 16.30 -3.97 -11.38
C TYR A 331 17.26 -2.83 -11.07
N LEU A 332 17.45 -2.47 -9.80
CA LEU A 332 18.50 -1.53 -9.40
C LEU A 332 19.88 -2.04 -9.86
N PHE A 333 20.22 -3.30 -9.55
CA PHE A 333 21.49 -3.89 -10.00
C PHE A 333 21.57 -4.01 -11.51
N TRP A 334 20.47 -4.37 -12.18
CA TRP A 334 20.40 -4.41 -13.64
C TRP A 334 20.75 -3.06 -14.26
N PHE A 335 20.18 -1.96 -13.76
CA PHE A 335 20.46 -0.62 -14.30
C PHE A 335 21.88 -0.14 -14.03
N ILE A 336 22.39 -0.41 -12.83
CA ILE A 336 23.77 -0.08 -12.48
C ILE A 336 24.73 -0.88 -13.38
N ASN A 337 24.49 -2.18 -13.54
CA ASN A 337 25.31 -3.03 -14.40
C ASN A 337 25.22 -2.60 -15.88
N SER A 338 24.03 -2.26 -16.37
CA SER A 338 23.83 -1.71 -17.72
C SER A 338 24.67 -0.46 -17.95
N TYR A 339 24.72 0.46 -16.96
CA TYR A 339 25.57 1.65 -17.03
C TYR A 339 27.07 1.30 -17.16
N PHE A 340 27.54 0.31 -16.38
CA PHE A 340 28.96 -0.09 -16.38
C PHE A 340 29.37 -0.91 -17.60
N VAL A 341 28.55 -1.88 -18.02
CA VAL A 341 28.80 -2.66 -19.22
C VAL A 341 28.95 -1.75 -20.43
N LEU A 342 28.19 -0.66 -20.51
CA LEU A 342 28.36 0.35 -21.56
C LEU A 342 29.73 1.00 -21.52
N ASP A 343 30.22 1.44 -20.35
CA ASP A 343 31.56 2.03 -20.24
C ASP A 343 32.65 1.10 -20.83
N TYR A 344 32.50 -0.22 -20.62
CA TYR A 344 33.38 -1.21 -21.24
C TYR A 344 33.16 -1.33 -22.75
N LEU A 345 31.93 -1.52 -23.22
CA LEU A 345 31.65 -1.73 -24.64
C LEU A 345 32.03 -0.52 -25.51
N ILE A 346 31.87 0.71 -24.99
CA ILE A 346 32.34 1.92 -25.69
C ILE A 346 33.86 1.99 -25.71
N LYS A 347 34.56 1.64 -24.61
CA LYS A 347 36.03 1.62 -24.57
C LYS A 347 36.61 0.72 -25.68
N PHE A 348 35.93 -0.39 -26.01
CA PHE A 348 36.34 -1.31 -27.07
C PHE A 348 35.88 -0.90 -28.47
N LYS A 349 35.33 0.30 -28.67
CA LYS A 349 34.82 0.83 -29.95
C LYS A 349 33.76 -0.04 -30.66
N VAL A 350 33.26 -1.09 -30.02
CA VAL A 350 32.34 -2.09 -30.61
C VAL A 350 31.03 -1.45 -31.09
N ILE A 351 30.54 -0.43 -30.39
CA ILE A 351 29.18 0.08 -30.61
C ILE A 351 29.15 1.28 -31.57
N LYS A 352 30.27 1.96 -31.87
CA LYS A 352 30.26 3.32 -32.46
C LYS A 352 29.38 3.48 -33.72
N ASN A 353 29.31 2.47 -34.59
CA ASN A 353 28.49 2.48 -35.81
C ASN A 353 27.00 2.14 -35.58
N LEU A 354 26.67 1.31 -34.59
CA LEU A 354 25.28 1.05 -34.16
C LEU A 354 24.64 2.32 -33.55
N LEU A 355 25.47 3.19 -32.97
CA LEU A 355 25.02 4.41 -32.28
C LEU A 355 24.31 5.42 -33.17
N ALA A 356 24.83 5.66 -34.38
CA ALA A 356 24.25 6.63 -35.31
C ALA A 356 22.80 6.27 -35.66
N LYS A 357 22.50 4.97 -35.74
CA LYS A 357 21.15 4.46 -36.01
C LYS A 357 20.22 4.57 -34.80
N ILE A 358 20.76 4.41 -33.57
CA ILE A 358 19.97 4.51 -32.33
C ILE A 358 19.48 5.94 -32.06
N TYR A 359 20.22 6.97 -32.48
CA TYR A 359 19.77 8.36 -32.32
C TYR A 359 18.46 8.66 -33.07
N LEU A 360 18.20 7.99 -34.20
CA LEU A 360 16.98 8.15 -35.00
C LEU A 360 15.73 7.61 -34.30
N ILE A 361 15.87 6.60 -33.42
CA ILE A 361 14.73 5.94 -32.74
C ILE A 361 14.43 6.52 -31.35
N LYS A 362 15.17 7.55 -30.91
CA LYS A 362 14.98 8.15 -29.57
C LYS A 362 13.57 8.68 -29.32
N PRO A 363 12.89 9.37 -30.25
CA PRO A 363 11.50 9.80 -30.04
C PRO A 363 10.58 8.59 -29.85
N ILE A 364 10.79 7.51 -30.62
CA ILE A 364 10.00 6.27 -30.52
C ILE A 364 10.17 5.63 -29.15
N ILE A 365 11.40 5.53 -28.64
CA ILE A 365 11.68 4.99 -27.30
C ILE A 365 11.07 5.87 -26.21
N PHE A 366 11.19 7.19 -26.35
CA PHE A 366 10.57 8.11 -25.40
C PHE A 366 9.04 7.99 -25.39
N MET A 367 8.41 7.93 -26.57
CA MET A 367 6.98 7.71 -26.72
C MET A 367 6.56 6.35 -26.16
N TYR A 368 7.37 5.32 -26.35
CA TYR A 368 7.12 3.98 -25.79
C TYR A 368 7.19 3.97 -24.26
N ILE A 369 8.16 4.67 -23.66
CA ILE A 369 8.26 4.81 -22.21
C ILE A 369 7.05 5.58 -21.66
N LEU A 370 6.67 6.67 -22.33
CA LEU A 370 5.49 7.44 -21.95
C LEU A 370 4.22 6.59 -22.06
N TYR A 371 4.04 5.87 -23.16
CA TYR A 371 2.97 4.90 -23.36
C TYR A 371 2.97 3.85 -22.24
N SER A 372 4.13 3.27 -21.91
CA SER A 372 4.23 2.25 -20.86
C SER A 372 3.83 2.77 -19.48
N PHE A 373 4.07 4.06 -19.19
CA PHE A 373 3.60 4.68 -17.94
C PHE A 373 2.11 5.02 -17.97
N ILE A 374 1.59 5.53 -19.09
CA ILE A 374 0.16 5.86 -19.22
C ILE A 374 -0.71 4.61 -19.09
N TYR A 375 -0.28 3.49 -19.66
CA TYR A 375 -1.02 2.22 -19.61
C TYR A 375 -0.59 1.31 -18.45
N ASN A 376 0.21 1.83 -17.51
CA ASN A 376 0.60 1.07 -16.34
C ASN A 376 -0.60 0.86 -15.39
N THR A 377 -0.74 -0.36 -14.88
CA THR A 377 -1.84 -0.74 -13.98
C THR A 377 -1.86 0.06 -12.69
N ASN A 378 -0.71 0.34 -12.06
CA ASN A 378 -0.67 1.08 -10.81
C ASN A 378 -1.01 2.56 -11.01
N ILE A 379 -0.54 3.17 -12.10
CA ILE A 379 -0.90 4.54 -12.46
C ILE A 379 -2.40 4.62 -12.78
N ARG A 380 -2.95 3.67 -13.53
CA ARG A 380 -4.39 3.65 -13.78
C ARG A 380 -5.20 3.45 -12.51
N ASN A 381 -4.80 2.52 -11.64
CA ASN A 381 -5.51 2.21 -10.40
C ASN A 381 -5.61 3.44 -9.48
N VAL A 382 -4.56 4.24 -9.31
CA VAL A 382 -4.62 5.45 -8.47
C VAL A 382 -5.62 6.47 -9.02
N TYR A 383 -5.76 6.58 -10.34
CA TYR A 383 -6.76 7.46 -10.95
C TYR A 383 -8.17 6.88 -10.86
N ASP A 384 -8.33 5.60 -11.20
CA ASP A 384 -9.63 4.89 -11.13
C ASP A 384 -10.19 5.00 -9.70
N ASP A 385 -9.37 4.71 -8.68
CA ASP A 385 -9.72 4.79 -7.26
C ASP A 385 -10.10 6.22 -6.79
N LEU A 386 -9.45 7.25 -7.33
CA LEU A 386 -9.74 8.66 -7.00
C LEU A 386 -11.02 9.16 -7.68
N ILE A 387 -11.25 8.73 -8.92
CA ILE A 387 -12.39 9.18 -9.74
C ILE A 387 -13.68 8.46 -9.34
N SER A 388 -13.61 7.16 -9.02
CA SER A 388 -14.76 6.37 -8.59
C SER A 388 -15.30 6.82 -7.21
N GLY A 389 -14.43 7.37 -6.36
CA GLY A 389 -14.76 7.68 -4.98
C GLY A 389 -14.47 6.52 -4.00
N ASP A 390 -13.94 5.40 -4.49
CA ASP A 390 -13.74 4.18 -3.70
C ASP A 390 -12.80 4.43 -2.50
N VAL A 391 -11.83 5.33 -2.62
CA VAL A 391 -10.91 5.65 -1.50
C VAL A 391 -11.60 6.44 -0.39
N GLN A 392 -12.52 7.34 -0.74
CA GLN A 392 -13.30 8.09 0.24
C GLN A 392 -14.27 7.15 0.97
N GLU A 393 -14.95 6.28 0.23
CA GLU A 393 -15.89 5.30 0.79
C GLU A 393 -15.17 4.31 1.71
N TYR A 394 -14.08 3.70 1.23
CA TYR A 394 -13.22 2.81 2.03
C TYR A 394 -12.75 3.46 3.34
N TYR A 395 -12.29 4.71 3.28
CA TYR A 395 -11.87 5.46 4.46
C TYR A 395 -13.05 5.69 5.43
N GLY A 396 -14.22 6.04 4.91
CA GLY A 396 -15.44 6.25 5.68
C GLY A 396 -15.89 4.98 6.40
N GLU A 397 -15.94 3.85 5.69
CA GLU A 397 -16.32 2.55 6.23
C GLU A 397 -15.36 2.08 7.34
N LEU A 398 -14.04 2.17 7.12
CA LEU A 398 -13.06 1.80 8.13
C LEU A 398 -13.09 2.74 9.34
N ALA A 399 -13.24 4.05 9.13
CA ALA A 399 -13.35 5.02 10.22
C ALA A 399 -14.61 4.75 11.06
N TRP A 400 -15.74 4.44 10.40
CA TRP A 400 -16.96 4.02 11.08
C TRP A 400 -16.74 2.73 11.86
N ARG A 401 -16.15 1.70 11.24
CA ARG A 401 -15.92 0.39 11.88
C ARG A 401 -15.01 0.51 13.10
N ASN A 402 -13.92 1.28 13.00
CA ASN A 402 -13.01 1.54 14.12
C ASN A 402 -13.74 2.25 15.27
N ASN A 403 -14.60 3.22 14.97
CA ASN A 403 -15.40 3.95 15.95
C ASN A 403 -16.47 3.06 16.60
N TYR A 404 -17.15 2.23 15.80
CA TYR A 404 -18.14 1.29 16.30
C TYR A 404 -17.52 0.29 17.27
N VAL A 405 -16.40 -0.33 16.90
CA VAL A 405 -15.73 -1.33 17.76
C VAL A 405 -15.16 -0.69 19.03
N SER A 406 -14.54 0.49 18.93
CA SER A 406 -13.99 1.20 20.09
C SER A 406 -15.04 1.77 21.05
N LYS A 407 -16.31 1.86 20.65
CA LYS A 407 -17.42 2.29 21.54
C LYS A 407 -18.13 1.14 22.23
N ASN A 408 -18.07 -0.07 21.68
CA ASN A 408 -18.77 -1.24 22.21
C ASN A 408 -17.75 -2.18 22.89
N ILE A 409 -16.93 -1.64 23.79
CA ILE A 409 -15.79 -2.36 24.40
C ILE A 409 -16.25 -3.52 25.28
N ASP A 410 -17.40 -3.37 25.94
CA ASP A 410 -17.95 -4.30 26.94
C ASP A 410 -18.69 -5.50 26.32
N GLU A 411 -18.84 -5.54 24.99
CA GLU A 411 -19.51 -6.63 24.29
C GLU A 411 -18.59 -7.85 24.13
N ASP A 412 -19.10 -9.05 24.39
CA ASP A 412 -18.34 -10.29 24.20
C ASP A 412 -18.14 -10.62 22.71
N TYR A 413 -19.07 -10.19 21.87
CA TYR A 413 -19.11 -10.53 20.45
C TYR A 413 -19.59 -9.34 19.62
N LEU A 414 -18.82 -8.99 18.59
CA LEU A 414 -19.13 -7.87 17.72
C LEU A 414 -19.13 -8.30 16.27
N LEU A 415 -20.16 -7.86 15.55
CA LEU A 415 -20.28 -8.09 14.13
C LEU A 415 -20.17 -6.79 13.38
N VAL A 416 -19.40 -6.85 12.31
CA VAL A 416 -19.14 -5.71 11.45
C VAL A 416 -19.36 -6.09 10.00
N PRO A 417 -19.88 -5.17 9.17
CA PRO A 417 -20.04 -5.40 7.75
C PRO A 417 -18.70 -5.57 7.06
N GLU A 418 -18.68 -6.33 5.97
CA GLU A 418 -17.56 -6.34 5.03
C GLU A 418 -17.42 -4.96 4.38
N LEU A 419 -16.19 -4.56 4.05
CA LEU A 419 -15.96 -3.31 3.30
C LEU A 419 -16.53 -3.46 1.90
N SER A 420 -17.39 -2.52 1.50
CA SER A 420 -17.97 -2.52 0.16
C SER A 420 -17.00 -1.94 -0.86
N ALA A 421 -16.21 -0.94 -0.46
CA ALA A 421 -15.18 -0.33 -1.29
C ALA A 421 -13.80 -0.94 -1.00
N LYS A 422 -13.12 -1.41 -2.06
CA LYS A 422 -11.79 -2.05 -1.99
C LYS A 422 -10.83 -1.41 -3.01
N PRO A 423 -10.37 -0.16 -2.78
CA PRO A 423 -9.54 0.58 -3.72
C PRO A 423 -8.22 -0.15 -3.96
N ARG A 424 -7.85 -0.35 -5.22
CA ARG A 424 -6.71 -1.21 -5.61
C ARG A 424 -5.36 -0.66 -5.14
N THR A 425 -5.29 0.64 -4.85
CA THR A 425 -4.06 1.33 -4.47
C THR A 425 -3.72 1.16 -2.99
N ILE A 426 -4.70 1.19 -2.09
CA ILE A 426 -4.46 1.19 -0.63
C ILE A 426 -5.01 -0.03 0.09
N TYR A 427 -6.02 -0.71 -0.46
CA TYR A 427 -6.52 -1.95 0.12
C TYR A 427 -5.57 -3.13 -0.17
N PHE A 428 -5.39 -4.03 0.80
CA PHE A 428 -4.74 -5.32 0.55
C PHE A 428 -5.26 -6.46 1.43
N ASP A 429 -5.78 -6.17 2.63
CA ASP A 429 -6.26 -7.18 3.55
C ASP A 429 -7.29 -6.61 4.54
N ASP A 430 -8.11 -7.48 5.12
CA ASP A 430 -9.12 -7.15 6.14
C ASP A 430 -9.27 -8.28 7.16
N ILE A 431 -10.01 -8.04 8.24
CA ILE A 431 -10.52 -9.07 9.16
C ILE A 431 -11.39 -10.11 8.43
N THR A 432 -11.65 -11.25 9.05
CA THR A 432 -12.39 -12.37 8.44
C THR A 432 -13.71 -12.66 9.16
N ASN A 433 -14.49 -13.60 8.63
CA ASN A 433 -15.67 -14.15 9.29
C ASN A 433 -15.34 -15.11 10.46
N ASP A 434 -14.10 -15.57 10.57
CA ASP A 434 -13.64 -16.39 11.67
C ASP A 434 -13.09 -15.51 12.81
N HIS A 435 -13.87 -15.38 13.89
CA HIS A 435 -13.46 -14.62 15.07
C HIS A 435 -12.19 -15.16 15.76
N ASN A 436 -11.80 -16.41 15.50
CA ASN A 436 -10.57 -16.99 16.03
C ASN A 436 -9.33 -16.64 15.19
N ASN A 437 -9.53 -16.07 14.00
CA ASN A 437 -8.44 -15.62 13.15
C ASN A 437 -7.59 -14.57 13.86
N TRP A 438 -6.28 -14.67 13.69
CA TRP A 438 -5.32 -13.76 14.30
C TRP A 438 -5.62 -12.29 13.94
N LYS A 439 -6.06 -12.01 12.71
CA LYS A 439 -6.41 -10.65 12.25
C LYS A 439 -7.49 -10.02 13.12
N ASN A 440 -8.55 -10.77 13.39
CA ASN A 440 -9.69 -10.30 14.17
C ASN A 440 -9.29 -10.04 15.63
N LYS A 441 -8.48 -10.94 16.20
CA LYS A 441 -7.95 -10.80 17.56
C LYS A 441 -7.08 -9.55 17.70
N TYR A 442 -6.18 -9.29 16.75
CA TYR A 442 -5.33 -8.10 16.82
C TYR A 442 -6.10 -6.82 16.52
N TYR A 443 -7.06 -6.85 15.60
CA TYR A 443 -7.93 -5.71 15.34
C TYR A 443 -8.75 -5.33 16.59
N SER A 444 -9.35 -6.33 17.26
CA SER A 444 -10.07 -6.16 18.54
C SER A 444 -9.20 -5.51 19.61
N ARG A 445 -8.00 -6.07 19.81
CA ARG A 445 -7.02 -5.52 20.77
C ARG A 445 -6.60 -4.11 20.41
N ALA A 446 -6.33 -3.82 19.14
CA ALA A 446 -5.95 -2.48 18.68
C ALA A 446 -7.01 -1.43 19.01
N MET A 447 -8.28 -1.80 18.93
CA MET A 447 -9.42 -0.94 19.30
C MET A 447 -9.66 -0.87 20.82
N GLY A 448 -8.89 -1.59 21.63
CA GLY A 448 -8.98 -1.58 23.09
C GLY A 448 -10.04 -2.52 23.68
N THR A 449 -10.56 -3.46 22.90
CA THR A 449 -11.58 -4.43 23.35
C THR A 449 -11.07 -5.87 23.33
N GLN A 450 -11.74 -6.75 24.08
CA GLN A 450 -11.57 -8.21 24.03
C GLN A 450 -12.69 -8.89 23.23
N ALA A 451 -13.61 -8.12 22.66
CA ALA A 451 -14.73 -8.62 21.87
C ALA A 451 -14.25 -9.55 20.76
N LYS A 452 -14.94 -10.67 20.57
CA LYS A 452 -14.77 -11.54 19.41
C LYS A 452 -15.40 -10.88 18.19
N ILE A 453 -14.57 -10.29 17.36
CA ILE A 453 -15.02 -9.58 16.14
C ILE A 453 -15.12 -10.56 14.98
N SER A 454 -16.17 -10.47 14.16
CA SER A 454 -16.17 -11.12 12.84
C SER A 454 -16.96 -10.35 11.79
N ILE A 455 -16.60 -10.59 10.53
CA ILE A 455 -17.37 -10.09 9.39
C ILE A 455 -18.66 -10.90 9.25
N SER A 456 -19.79 -10.21 9.17
CA SER A 456 -21.06 -10.82 8.80
C SER A 456 -21.87 -9.89 7.93
N ASN A 457 -22.10 -10.31 6.68
CA ASN A 457 -23.08 -9.67 5.80
C ASN A 457 -24.51 -10.12 6.12
N LYS A 458 -24.65 -11.21 6.91
CA LYS A 458 -25.91 -11.84 7.27
C LYS A 458 -26.61 -11.15 8.45
N TYR A 459 -25.83 -10.55 9.35
CA TYR A 459 -26.38 -9.89 10.55
C TYR A 459 -27.03 -8.52 10.30
N LEU A 460 -26.74 -7.88 9.16
CA LEU A 460 -27.49 -6.69 8.71
C LEU A 460 -28.93 -7.03 8.27
N GLU A 461 -29.22 -8.30 7.99
CA GLU A 461 -30.59 -8.74 7.63
C GLU A 461 -31.33 -9.33 8.83
N ASP A 462 -30.65 -10.04 9.73
CA ASP A 462 -31.30 -10.83 10.78
C ASP A 462 -31.27 -10.20 12.19
N HIS A 463 -30.39 -9.22 12.47
CA HIS A 463 -30.14 -8.77 13.84
C HIS A 463 -29.83 -7.28 14.02
N ILE A 464 -30.10 -6.44 13.01
CA ILE A 464 -30.29 -5.02 13.33
C ILE A 464 -31.55 -4.96 14.19
N ASN A 465 -31.41 -4.85 15.52
CA ASN A 465 -32.45 -4.16 16.25
C ASN A 465 -32.36 -2.71 15.80
N ILE A 466 -33.10 -2.41 14.73
CA ILE A 466 -33.13 -1.15 14.02
C ILE A 466 -33.28 0.01 15.00
N GLU A 467 -33.94 -0.23 16.13
CA GLU A 467 -34.04 0.67 17.28
C GLU A 467 -32.69 1.17 17.80
N ASN A 468 -31.70 0.31 18.04
CA ASN A 468 -30.43 0.72 18.66
C ASN A 468 -29.54 1.57 17.75
N ILE A 469 -29.67 1.41 16.42
CA ILE A 469 -28.92 2.21 15.45
C ILE A 469 -29.67 3.49 15.09
N ILE A 470 -31.00 3.40 14.94
CA ILE A 470 -31.83 4.50 14.46
C ILE A 470 -32.21 5.46 15.58
N ILE A 471 -32.47 5.00 16.81
CA ILE A 471 -32.87 5.88 17.92
C ILE A 471 -31.81 6.93 18.25
N PRO A 472 -30.49 6.61 18.37
CA PRO A 472 -29.47 7.64 18.58
C PRO A 472 -29.40 8.66 17.44
N TYR A 473 -29.63 8.21 16.20
CA TYR A 473 -29.62 9.06 15.01
C TYR A 473 -30.86 9.97 14.96
N ILE A 474 -32.05 9.43 15.27
CA ILE A 474 -33.31 10.16 15.44
C ILE A 474 -33.18 11.21 16.56
N ASN A 475 -32.59 10.85 17.70
CA ASN A 475 -32.45 11.76 18.84
C ASN A 475 -31.59 13.00 18.49
N ASN A 476 -30.55 12.84 17.67
CA ASN A 476 -29.78 13.98 17.15
C ASN A 476 -30.60 14.89 16.23
N PHE A 477 -31.54 14.33 15.45
CA PHE A 477 -32.42 15.11 14.57
C PHE A 477 -33.53 15.85 15.34
N LEU A 478 -34.02 15.27 16.43
CA LEU A 478 -35.12 15.81 17.24
C LEU A 478 -34.80 17.09 18.01
N ILE A 479 -33.53 17.46 18.13
CA ILE A 479 -33.08 18.71 18.77
C ILE A 479 -33.64 19.96 18.06
N ASN A 480 -34.17 19.84 16.83
CA ASN A 480 -34.58 20.96 15.97
C ASN A 480 -36.11 21.13 15.77
N ASP A 481 -36.96 20.75 16.74
CA ASP A 481 -38.43 20.95 16.71
C ASP A 481 -39.13 20.53 15.39
N LEU A 482 -39.16 19.22 15.11
CA LEU A 482 -39.69 18.68 13.86
C LEU A 482 -41.19 18.34 13.94
N VAL A 483 -41.97 18.77 12.93
CA VAL A 483 -43.41 18.48 12.81
C VAL A 483 -43.66 17.20 12.00
N VAL A 484 -43.03 17.06 10.83
CA VAL A 484 -42.97 15.82 10.02
C VAL A 484 -41.72 15.89 9.13
N SER A 485 -40.87 14.84 9.09
CA SER A 485 -39.73 14.79 8.16
C SER A 485 -39.37 13.36 7.75
N ALA A 486 -38.82 13.22 6.54
CA ALA A 486 -38.34 11.97 5.97
C ALA A 486 -36.83 12.03 5.78
N PHE A 487 -36.11 11.02 6.25
CA PHE A 487 -34.67 10.93 6.20
C PHE A 487 -34.24 9.65 5.51
N LEU A 488 -33.37 9.77 4.51
CA LEU A 488 -32.70 8.62 3.89
C LEU A 488 -31.41 8.34 4.65
N ILE A 489 -31.32 7.19 5.30
CA ILE A 489 -30.07 6.68 5.88
C ILE A 489 -29.42 5.82 4.81
N LYS A 490 -28.52 6.43 4.03
CA LYS A 490 -27.89 5.80 2.85
C LYS A 490 -27.13 4.53 3.21
N GLU A 491 -26.47 4.53 4.37
CA GLU A 491 -25.66 3.42 4.88
C GLU A 491 -26.51 2.18 5.18
N LEU A 492 -27.78 2.37 5.51
CA LEU A 492 -28.72 1.28 5.81
C LEU A 492 -29.70 0.99 4.66
N ASN A 493 -29.69 1.83 3.63
CA ASN A 493 -30.68 1.84 2.55
C ASN A 493 -32.12 1.88 3.09
N ILE A 494 -32.36 2.71 4.10
CA ILE A 494 -33.64 2.83 4.82
C ILE A 494 -34.13 4.27 4.76
N ILE A 495 -35.46 4.44 4.64
CA ILE A 495 -36.12 5.74 4.84
C ILE A 495 -36.82 5.72 6.20
N VAL A 496 -36.52 6.74 7.01
CA VAL A 496 -37.12 6.96 8.33
C VAL A 496 -38.03 8.18 8.27
N TYR A 497 -39.28 8.02 8.68
CA TYR A 497 -40.24 9.10 8.87
C TYR A 497 -40.41 9.39 10.34
N ILE A 498 -40.36 10.66 10.74
CA ILE A 498 -40.55 11.08 12.12
C ILE A 498 -41.69 12.10 12.15
N PHE A 499 -42.63 11.96 13.10
CA PHE A 499 -43.73 12.90 13.30
C PHE A 499 -44.16 13.00 14.77
N LYS A 500 -44.71 14.15 15.15
CA LYS A 500 -45.17 14.42 16.52
C LYS A 500 -46.61 13.94 16.72
N SER A 501 -46.90 13.24 17.83
CA SER A 501 -48.11 12.45 18.08
C SER A 501 -49.41 13.25 18.15
N ASN A 502 -49.34 14.58 18.28
CA ASN A 502 -50.52 15.45 18.31
C ASN A 502 -51.14 15.66 16.91
N TYR A 503 -50.49 15.18 15.84
CA TYR A 503 -51.09 15.10 14.51
C TYR A 503 -51.89 13.80 14.38
N GLN A 504 -53.19 13.90 14.07
CA GLN A 504 -54.00 12.75 13.66
C GLN A 504 -53.46 12.19 12.34
N PHE A 505 -52.53 11.24 12.45
CA PHE A 505 -51.90 10.60 11.31
C PHE A 505 -52.83 9.52 10.75
N ASN A 506 -53.50 9.82 9.64
CA ASN A 506 -54.31 8.83 8.94
C ASN A 506 -53.42 8.03 7.98
N LYS A 507 -53.07 6.79 8.39
CA LYS A 507 -52.16 5.89 7.66
C LYS A 507 -52.60 5.65 6.21
N SER A 508 -53.91 5.53 5.94
CA SER A 508 -54.45 5.20 4.61
C SER A 508 -54.33 6.33 3.56
N LYS A 509 -53.79 7.49 3.95
CA LYS A 509 -53.71 8.68 3.09
C LYS A 509 -52.29 9.11 2.73
N PHE A 510 -51.26 8.44 3.22
CA PHE A 510 -49.87 8.79 2.90
C PHE A 510 -49.30 7.89 1.80
N PHE A 511 -48.50 8.47 0.90
CA PHE A 511 -47.76 7.70 -0.10
C PHE A 511 -46.29 8.10 -0.11
N LEU A 512 -45.46 7.10 -0.43
CA LEU A 512 -44.04 7.25 -0.69
C LEU A 512 -43.76 6.89 -2.14
N HIS A 513 -43.18 7.83 -2.86
CA HIS A 513 -42.84 7.64 -4.25
C HIS A 513 -41.33 7.79 -4.46
N LEU A 514 -40.71 6.68 -4.87
CA LEU A 514 -39.27 6.60 -5.09
C LEU A 514 -38.94 6.69 -6.58
N ILE A 515 -38.07 7.63 -6.95
CA ILE A 515 -37.56 7.73 -8.33
C ILE A 515 -36.14 7.15 -8.39
N PRO A 516 -35.92 6.05 -9.12
CA PRO A 516 -34.58 5.52 -9.36
C PRO A 516 -33.69 6.47 -10.16
N GLU A 517 -32.38 6.40 -9.95
CA GLU A 517 -31.34 7.22 -10.62
C GLU A 517 -31.44 7.16 -12.16
N ASN A 518 -31.88 6.02 -12.69
CA ASN A 518 -31.97 5.75 -14.13
C ASN A 518 -33.29 6.19 -14.78
N ASN A 519 -34.21 6.84 -14.04
CA ASN A 519 -35.56 7.14 -14.55
C ASN A 519 -35.74 8.64 -14.92
N ILE A 520 -36.58 8.91 -15.92
CA ILE A 520 -36.86 10.27 -16.44
C ILE A 520 -37.94 10.93 -15.56
N ASP A 521 -37.74 12.20 -15.19
CA ASP A 521 -38.70 12.98 -14.39
C ASP A 521 -40.02 13.20 -15.17
N LEU A 522 -41.08 12.46 -14.84
CA LEU A 522 -42.44 12.73 -15.34
C LEU A 522 -43.31 13.41 -14.25
N PRO A 523 -44.18 14.38 -14.61
CA PRO A 523 -45.14 14.98 -13.68
C PRO A 523 -46.05 13.93 -13.04
N LEU A 524 -46.32 14.03 -11.73
CA LEU A 524 -47.13 13.07 -10.97
C LEU A 524 -48.56 12.93 -11.51
N ASP A 525 -49.13 14.03 -12.01
CA ASP A 525 -50.55 14.12 -12.40
C ASP A 525 -50.90 13.34 -13.68
N ARG A 526 -49.90 12.75 -14.35
CA ARG A 526 -50.08 12.01 -15.63
C ARG A 526 -49.73 10.52 -15.56
N ARG A 527 -49.55 9.93 -14.37
CA ARG A 527 -49.12 8.53 -14.24
C ARG A 527 -50.30 7.57 -14.19
N LYS A 528 -50.61 6.94 -15.33
CA LYS A 528 -51.15 5.57 -15.35
C LYS A 528 -49.96 4.60 -15.37
N VAL A 529 -50.05 3.59 -14.51
CA VAL A 529 -49.05 2.58 -14.15
C VAL A 529 -48.24 2.07 -15.35
N ASN A 530 -46.92 2.29 -15.30
CA ASN A 530 -45.92 1.52 -16.04
C ASN A 530 -44.75 1.22 -15.08
N ASN A 531 -44.27 -0.02 -15.15
CA ASN A 531 -43.55 -0.85 -14.16
C ASN A 531 -42.17 -0.40 -13.65
N LEU A 532 -41.84 0.90 -13.61
CA LEU A 532 -40.50 1.38 -13.20
C LEU A 532 -40.50 2.37 -12.01
N ASN A 533 -41.67 2.67 -11.45
CA ASN A 533 -41.78 3.46 -10.23
C ASN A 533 -42.28 2.57 -9.09
N LEU A 534 -41.68 2.73 -7.91
CA LEU A 534 -42.16 2.08 -6.70
C LEU A 534 -43.06 3.07 -5.96
N ASP A 535 -44.36 2.87 -6.12
CA ASP A 535 -45.39 3.49 -5.29
C ASP A 535 -45.61 2.58 -4.09
N PHE A 536 -45.25 3.05 -2.89
CA PHE A 536 -45.54 2.34 -1.66
C PHE A 536 -46.76 2.97 -0.98
N TYR A 537 -47.76 2.14 -0.72
CA TYR A 537 -48.89 2.49 0.12
C TYR A 537 -48.60 2.03 1.55
N PHE A 538 -49.19 2.71 2.53
CA PHE A 538 -48.89 2.49 3.95
C PHE A 538 -49.26 1.08 4.46
N ASP A 539 -50.07 0.33 3.71
CA ASP A 539 -50.37 -1.07 3.99
C ASP A 539 -49.17 -2.01 3.72
N ASP A 540 -48.14 -1.51 3.03
CA ASP A 540 -46.89 -2.23 2.73
C ASP A 540 -45.76 -1.91 3.74
N ILE A 541 -46.05 -1.41 4.95
CA ILE A 541 -45.02 -0.97 5.91
C ILE A 541 -44.54 -2.10 6.82
N ASP A 542 -43.23 -2.12 7.04
CA ASP A 542 -42.55 -3.20 7.76
C ASP A 542 -42.74 -3.10 9.29
N GLU A 543 -42.77 -1.90 9.89
CA GLU A 543 -42.97 -1.70 11.35
C GLU A 543 -43.44 -0.28 11.73
N PHE A 544 -44.34 -0.17 12.73
CA PHE A 544 -44.75 1.09 13.37
C PHE A 544 -44.29 1.10 14.83
N LYS A 545 -43.56 2.14 15.26
CA LYS A 545 -43.00 2.21 16.61
C LYS A 545 -43.24 3.55 17.29
N HIS A 546 -43.46 3.47 18.60
CA HIS A 546 -43.58 4.62 19.49
C HIS A 546 -42.21 4.93 20.09
N GLY A 547 -41.60 6.04 19.69
CA GLY A 547 -40.53 6.65 20.46
C GLY A 547 -41.17 7.43 21.60
N GLY A 548 -40.59 7.40 22.81
CA GLY A 548 -41.10 8.21 23.92
C GLY A 548 -41.27 9.70 23.57
N ASP A 549 -41.95 10.44 24.45
CA ASP A 549 -42.22 11.88 24.32
C ASP A 549 -43.00 12.29 23.07
N SER A 550 -44.13 11.61 22.82
CA SER A 550 -45.09 12.02 21.77
C SER A 550 -44.46 12.05 20.37
N ILE A 551 -43.53 11.15 20.06
CA ILE A 551 -42.89 11.07 18.73
C ILE A 551 -43.07 9.66 18.16
N ASN A 552 -43.65 9.59 16.98
CA ASN A 552 -43.87 8.34 16.28
C ASN A 552 -42.98 8.30 15.04
N TYR A 553 -42.52 7.11 14.66
CA TYR A 553 -41.73 6.94 13.45
C TYR A 553 -42.09 5.69 12.65
N PHE A 554 -41.81 5.76 11.35
CA PHE A 554 -41.95 4.65 10.40
C PHE A 554 -40.63 4.39 9.70
N ILE A 555 -40.41 3.12 9.39
CA ILE A 555 -39.17 2.65 8.76
C ILE A 555 -39.54 1.82 7.56
N LYS A 556 -38.97 2.16 6.39
CA LYS A 556 -39.10 1.35 5.19
C LYS A 556 -37.74 1.03 4.61
N LYS A 557 -37.48 -0.27 4.42
CA LYS A 557 -36.26 -0.74 3.76
C LYS A 557 -36.39 -0.61 2.25
N ILE A 558 -35.40 0.01 1.61
CA ILE A 558 -35.33 0.09 0.15
C ILE A 558 -34.62 -1.18 -0.35
N PRO A 559 -35.11 -1.82 -1.42
CA PRO A 559 -34.41 -2.93 -2.04
C PRO A 559 -32.97 -2.55 -2.42
N ASN A 560 -31.99 -3.36 -2.03
CA ASN A 560 -30.54 -3.11 -2.22
C ASN A 560 -30.10 -2.87 -3.69
N LYS A 561 -30.97 -3.13 -4.67
CA LYS A 561 -30.68 -2.97 -6.09
C LYS A 561 -31.04 -1.60 -6.67
N ILE A 562 -31.59 -0.68 -5.86
CA ILE A 562 -32.17 0.57 -6.37
C ILE A 562 -31.38 1.77 -5.84
N LYS A 563 -30.60 2.42 -6.72
CA LYS A 563 -30.05 3.75 -6.45
C LYS A 563 -31.15 4.80 -6.64
N LEU A 564 -31.36 5.64 -5.64
CA LEU A 564 -32.44 6.63 -5.63
C LEU A 564 -31.94 8.02 -6.08
N LYS A 565 -32.74 8.68 -6.93
CA LYS A 565 -32.50 10.04 -7.41
C LYS A 565 -33.25 11.09 -6.61
N LYS A 566 -34.50 10.78 -6.25
CA LYS A 566 -35.45 11.68 -5.59
C LYS A 566 -36.45 10.87 -4.78
N ILE A 567 -36.87 11.44 -3.66
CA ILE A 567 -37.92 10.89 -2.80
C ILE A 567 -39.05 11.91 -2.74
N PHE A 568 -40.25 11.47 -3.05
CA PHE A 568 -41.46 12.26 -2.87
C PHE A 568 -42.31 11.67 -1.76
N THR A 569 -42.79 12.56 -0.90
CA THR A 569 -43.71 12.21 0.16
C THR A 569 -44.93 13.12 0.06
N GLY A 570 -46.11 12.57 0.34
CA GLY A 570 -47.32 13.37 0.32
C GLY A 570 -48.50 12.69 0.98
N GLN A 571 -49.53 13.49 1.22
CA GLN A 571 -50.79 13.04 1.82
C GLN A 571 -51.94 13.34 0.88
N PHE A 572 -52.87 12.40 0.72
CA PHE A 572 -54.15 12.59 0.07
C PHE A 572 -55.18 13.12 1.07
N ASN A 573 -56.11 13.97 0.63
CA ASN A 573 -57.28 14.34 1.44
C ASN A 573 -58.37 13.26 1.37
N ASP A 574 -59.47 13.45 2.11
CA ASP A 574 -60.64 12.55 2.12
C ASP A 574 -61.24 12.28 0.73
N ASN A 575 -60.97 13.15 -0.25
CA ASN A 575 -61.47 13.04 -1.62
C ASN A 575 -60.45 12.40 -2.58
N GLY A 576 -59.37 11.79 -2.05
CA GLY A 576 -58.33 11.16 -2.86
C GLY A 576 -57.46 12.14 -3.66
N ARG A 577 -57.48 13.44 -3.34
CA ARG A 577 -56.64 14.46 -4.00
C ARG A 577 -55.41 14.76 -3.18
N LEU A 578 -54.27 14.93 -3.84
CA LEU A 578 -52.99 15.29 -3.22
C LEU A 578 -53.12 16.60 -2.44
N TRP A 579 -52.90 16.57 -1.13
CA TRP A 579 -53.11 17.69 -0.23
C TRP A 579 -51.82 18.46 0.08
N LYS A 580 -50.70 17.75 0.26
CA LYS A 580 -49.35 18.33 0.44
C LYS A 580 -48.28 17.42 -0.16
N LYS A 581 -47.24 18.03 -0.74
CA LYS A 581 -46.11 17.35 -1.38
C LYS A 581 -44.80 17.92 -0.86
N HIS A 582 -43.91 17.05 -0.41
CA HIS A 582 -42.53 17.40 -0.08
C HIS A 582 -41.59 16.61 -0.99
N LEU A 583 -40.63 17.32 -1.59
CA LEU A 583 -39.60 16.75 -2.46
C LEU A 583 -38.27 16.77 -1.70
N TYR A 584 -37.64 15.62 -1.63
CA TYR A 584 -36.31 15.45 -1.05
C TYR A 584 -35.37 14.96 -2.16
N TYR A 585 -34.23 15.61 -2.29
CA TYR A 585 -33.18 15.30 -3.27
C TYR A 585 -32.15 14.35 -2.71
#